data_AF-A0A814H605-F1
#
_entry.id   AF-A0A814H605-F1
#
_cell.length_a   1.000
_cell.length_b   1.000
_cell.length_c   1.000
_cell.angle_alpha   90.00
_cell.angle_beta   90.00
_cell.angle_gamma   90.00
#
_symmetry.space_group_name_H-M   'P 1'
#
loop_
_entity.id
_entity.type
_entity.pdbx_description
1 polymer ?
#
loop_
_entity_poly.entity_id
_entity_poly.type
_entity_poly.pdbx_seq_one_letter_code
_entity_poly.pdbx_strand_id
1 'polypeptide(L)'
;MKVITVLCLMFVAVAYSAPTFDSSLDAPWQLFKRLYAKEYSVAEEQHRREIWETNVAKIRTHNLEADLGLHTYTMKMNKYGDLAHEEFVKQMNGLKPTRLPVGSEVDHHTFLPLSNIEIPAAVDWRKQGYVTEVKDQGQCGK
;
A
#
# COMPACT_ATOMS: atom_id res chain seq x y z
N MET A 1 63.31 15.90 22.78
CA MET A 1 62.27 15.68 21.76
C MET A 1 61.89 14.21 21.72
N LYS A 2 60.79 13.82 22.38
CA LYS A 2 60.13 12.53 22.14
C LYS A 2 58.62 12.80 22.28
N VAL A 3 58.01 13.15 21.15
CA VAL A 3 56.57 13.36 21.02
C VAL A 3 55.94 11.97 21.07
N ILE A 4 55.30 11.64 22.19
CA ILE A 4 54.52 10.41 22.30
C ILE A 4 53.16 10.70 21.67
N THR A 5 52.96 10.16 20.47
CA THR A 5 51.71 10.16 19.73
C THR A 5 50.64 9.39 20.50
N VAL A 6 49.63 10.10 21.01
CA VAL A 6 48.42 9.49 21.55
C VAL A 6 47.51 9.14 20.37
N LEU A 7 47.48 7.86 20.02
CA LEU A 7 46.56 7.32 19.01
C LEU A 7 45.23 7.00 19.72
N CYS A 8 44.28 7.94 19.69
CA CYS A 8 42.90 7.69 20.11
C CYS A 8 42.22 6.73 19.13
N LEU A 9 42.17 5.45 19.47
CA LEU A 9 41.28 4.48 18.82
C LEU A 9 39.84 4.76 19.26
N MET A 10 39.16 5.61 18.49
CA MET A 10 37.70 5.77 18.56
C MET A 10 37.05 4.52 17.96
N PHE A 11 36.80 3.51 18.80
CA PHE A 11 35.88 2.43 18.45
C PHE A 11 34.46 3.00 18.43
N VAL A 12 33.96 3.34 17.24
CA VAL A 12 32.54 3.62 17.03
C VAL A 12 31.82 2.27 17.08
N ALA A 13 31.28 1.91 18.24
CA ALA A 13 30.37 0.79 18.37
C ALA A 13 29.05 1.16 17.67
N VAL A 14 28.87 0.70 16.43
CA VAL A 14 27.57 0.73 15.77
C VAL A 14 26.72 -0.35 16.44
N ALA A 15 25.90 0.06 17.41
CA ALA A 15 24.89 -0.83 17.99
C ALA A 15 23.83 -1.12 16.91
N TYR A 16 23.90 -2.29 16.30
CA TYR A 16 22.80 -2.83 15.51
C TYR A 16 21.67 -3.19 16.48
N SER A 17 20.73 -2.27 16.70
CA SER A 17 19.49 -2.61 17.42
C SER A 17 18.63 -3.46 16.49
N ALA A 18 18.46 -4.73 16.83
CA ALA A 18 17.43 -5.55 16.20
C ALA A 18 16.07 -4.85 16.41
N PRO A 19 15.22 -4.79 15.37
CA PRO A 19 13.88 -4.26 15.52
C PRO A 19 13.15 -5.05 16.60
N THR A 20 12.65 -4.33 17.59
CA THR A 20 11.85 -4.90 18.67
C THR A 20 10.40 -4.84 18.22
N PHE A 21 9.82 -6.01 18.01
CA PHE A 21 8.41 -6.13 17.62
C PHE A 21 7.49 -5.99 18.82
N ASP A 22 6.29 -5.46 18.59
CA ASP A 22 5.26 -5.42 19.62
C ASP A 22 4.74 -6.86 19.88
N SER A 23 5.11 -7.42 21.04
CA SER A 23 4.66 -8.76 21.47
C SER A 23 3.13 -8.90 21.51
N SER A 24 2.39 -7.80 21.72
CA SER A 24 0.92 -7.85 21.69
C SER A 24 0.36 -8.14 20.29
N LEU A 25 1.19 -7.95 19.25
CA LEU A 25 0.85 -8.18 17.85
C LEU A 25 1.28 -9.57 17.34
N ASP A 26 1.91 -10.41 18.15
CA ASP A 26 2.35 -11.75 17.75
C ASP A 26 1.18 -12.62 17.23
N ALA A 27 0.10 -12.73 18.01
CA ALA A 27 -1.07 -13.51 17.61
C ALA A 27 -1.80 -12.91 16.39
N PRO A 28 -2.07 -11.58 16.34
CA PRO A 28 -2.56 -10.91 15.14
C PRO A 28 -1.71 -11.14 13.88
N TRP A 29 -0.37 -11.13 14.01
CA TRP A 29 0.54 -11.40 12.90
C TRP A 29 0.39 -12.83 12.38
N GLN A 30 0.34 -13.82 13.27
CA GLN A 30 0.11 -15.21 12.86
C GLN A 30 -1.27 -15.41 12.21
N LEU A 31 -2.30 -14.72 12.70
CA LEU A 31 -3.62 -14.75 12.09
C LEU A 31 -3.61 -14.12 10.69
N PHE A 32 -2.95 -12.97 10.52
CA PHE A 32 -2.79 -12.32 9.23
C PHE A 32 -2.12 -13.24 8.20
N LYS A 33 -1.01 -13.89 8.58
CA LYS A 33 -0.31 -14.83 7.70
C LYS A 33 -1.21 -15.99 7.28
N ARG A 34 -1.97 -16.56 8.21
CA ARG A 34 -2.92 -17.66 7.90
C ARG A 34 -4.07 -17.21 7.01
N LEU A 35 -4.67 -16.07 7.32
CA LEU A 35 -5.85 -15.55 6.59
C LEU A 35 -5.53 -15.26 5.13
N TYR A 36 -4.32 -14.78 4.84
CA TYR A 36 -3.88 -14.39 3.49
C TYR A 36 -2.84 -15.33 2.89
N ALA A 37 -2.68 -16.54 3.45
CA ALA A 37 -1.75 -17.57 3.00
C ALA A 37 -0.33 -17.03 2.71
N LYS A 38 0.21 -16.26 3.67
CA LYS A 38 1.53 -15.66 3.56
C LYS A 38 2.61 -16.63 4.04
N GLU A 39 3.60 -16.84 3.18
CA GLU A 39 4.77 -17.66 3.44
C GLU A 39 6.03 -16.85 3.15
N TYR A 40 6.99 -16.85 4.07
CA TYR A 40 8.21 -16.06 3.97
C TYR A 40 9.42 -16.91 4.37
N SER A 41 10.58 -16.55 3.82
CA SER A 41 11.85 -17.01 4.41
C SER A 41 12.07 -16.36 5.78
N VAL A 42 12.91 -16.96 6.62
CA VAL A 42 13.26 -16.41 7.95
C VAL A 42 13.79 -14.97 7.84
N ALA A 43 14.59 -14.68 6.81
CA ALA A 43 15.14 -13.35 6.60
C ALA A 43 14.09 -12.33 6.13
N GLU A 44 13.11 -12.76 5.34
CA GLU A 44 12.05 -11.89 4.83
C GLU A 44 10.95 -11.64 5.88
N GLU A 45 10.64 -12.63 6.72
CA GLU A 45 9.53 -12.52 7.69
C GLU A 45 9.71 -11.32 8.61
N GLN A 46 10.94 -11.05 9.05
CA GLN A 46 11.26 -9.91 9.90
C GLN A 46 10.87 -8.60 9.21
N HIS A 47 11.32 -8.40 7.98
CA HIS A 47 11.01 -7.20 7.19
C HIS A 47 9.50 -7.06 6.90
N ARG A 48 8.82 -8.16 6.55
CA ARG A 48 7.37 -8.16 6.29
C ARG A 48 6.57 -7.81 7.54
N ARG A 49 7.02 -8.29 8.70
CA ARG A 49 6.41 -7.96 9.99
C ARG A 49 6.59 -6.48 10.33
N GLU A 50 7.76 -5.89 10.10
CA GLU A 50 8.00 -4.46 10.32
C GLU A 50 7.03 -3.59 9.51
N ILE A 51 6.89 -3.89 8.22
CA ILE A 51 5.94 -3.20 7.33
C ILE A 51 4.51 -3.37 7.83
N TRP A 52 4.15 -4.59 8.22
CA TRP A 52 2.82 -4.90 8.71
C TRP A 52 2.48 -4.15 10.01
N GLU A 53 3.37 -4.10 10.99
CA GLU A 53 3.16 -3.33 12.24
C GLU A 53 3.08 -1.83 11.96
N THR A 54 3.88 -1.31 11.02
CA THR A 54 3.79 0.07 10.55
C THR A 54 2.40 0.37 9.96
N ASN A 55 1.87 -0.54 9.15
CA ASN A 55 0.53 -0.40 8.58
C ASN A 55 -0.58 -0.56 9.63
N VAL A 56 -0.41 -1.42 10.64
CA VAL A 56 -1.33 -1.51 11.79
C VAL A 56 -1.40 -0.17 12.52
N ALA A 57 -0.24 0.43 12.83
CA ALA A 57 -0.18 1.73 13.50
C ALA A 57 -0.85 2.81 12.67
N LYS A 58 -0.57 2.86 11.36
CA LYS A 58 -1.21 3.79 10.41
C LYS A 58 -2.73 3.66 10.43
N ILE A 59 -3.26 2.44 10.37
CA ILE A 59 -4.70 2.18 10.40
C ILE A 59 -5.32 2.64 11.72
N ARG A 60 -4.68 2.35 12.85
CA ARG A 60 -5.18 2.75 14.18
C ARG A 60 -5.25 4.28 14.30
N THR A 61 -4.18 4.98 13.94
CA THR A 61 -4.14 6.45 13.97
C THR A 61 -5.18 7.07 13.05
N HIS A 62 -5.25 6.61 11.80
CA HIS A 62 -6.22 7.12 10.83
C HIS A 62 -7.66 6.93 11.29
N ASN A 63 -8.01 5.78 11.85
CA ASN A 63 -9.37 5.51 12.30
C ASN A 63 -9.73 6.33 13.55
N LEU A 64 -8.79 6.57 14.46
CA LEU A 64 -9.00 7.51 15.56
C LEU A 64 -9.28 8.93 15.04
N GLU A 65 -8.52 9.38 14.05
CA GLU A 65 -8.74 10.67 13.40
C GLU A 65 -10.09 10.72 12.65
N ALA A 66 -10.51 9.60 12.06
CA ALA A 66 -11.82 9.48 11.41
C ALA A 66 -12.97 9.59 12.43
N ASP A 67 -12.83 8.98 13.61
CA ASP A 67 -13.80 9.10 14.71
C ASP A 67 -13.89 10.54 15.24
N LEU A 68 -12.83 11.32 15.09
CA LEU A 68 -12.79 12.76 15.37
C LEU A 68 -13.33 13.63 14.22
N GLY A 69 -13.77 13.03 13.12
CA GLY A 69 -14.31 13.73 11.95
C GLY A 69 -13.26 14.37 11.03
N LEU A 70 -11.97 14.02 11.19
CA LEU A 70 -10.89 14.54 10.33
C LEU A 70 -10.81 13.82 8.98
N HIS A 71 -11.37 12.61 8.90
CA HIS A 71 -11.46 11.82 7.68
C HIS A 71 -12.90 11.40 7.40
N THR A 72 -13.25 11.32 6.12
CA THR A 72 -14.57 10.86 5.65
C THR A 72 -14.62 9.36 5.35
N TYR A 73 -13.53 8.64 5.64
CA TYR A 73 -13.39 7.21 5.40
C TYR A 73 -12.62 6.55 6.55
N THR A 74 -12.61 5.22 6.55
CA THR A 74 -11.84 4.41 7.50
C THR A 74 -10.94 3.43 6.75
N MET A 75 -9.90 2.95 7.43
CA MET A 75 -8.97 1.97 6.92
C MET A 75 -9.14 0.64 7.66
N LYS A 76 -8.85 -0.47 6.97
CA LYS A 76 -8.84 -1.81 7.57
C LYS A 76 -7.67 -2.60 7.01
N MET A 77 -7.10 -3.48 7.85
CA MET A 77 -6.06 -4.40 7.44
C MET A 77 -6.59 -5.33 6.34
N ASN A 78 -5.80 -5.53 5.28
CA ASN A 78 -6.15 -6.37 4.13
C ASN A 78 -4.92 -7.15 3.64
N LYS A 79 -5.03 -7.93 2.56
CA LYS A 79 -3.97 -8.82 2.04
C LYS A 79 -2.65 -8.12 1.64
N TYR A 80 -2.64 -6.79 1.56
CA TYR A 80 -1.48 -5.96 1.23
C TYR A 80 -0.80 -5.37 2.48
N GLY A 81 -1.22 -5.77 3.68
CA GLY A 81 -0.71 -5.22 4.94
C GLY A 81 0.80 -5.34 5.14
N ASP A 82 1.42 -6.33 4.51
CA ASP A 82 2.86 -6.64 4.54
C ASP A 82 3.66 -5.99 3.40
N LEU A 83 3.02 -5.16 2.57
CA LEU A 83 3.67 -4.45 1.47
C LEU A 83 3.88 -2.98 1.82
N ALA A 84 5.09 -2.48 1.54
CA ALA A 84 5.35 -1.05 1.51
C ALA A 84 4.55 -0.41 0.36
N HIS A 85 4.25 0.88 0.49
CA HIS A 85 3.47 1.58 -0.53
C HIS A 85 4.10 1.49 -1.93
N GLU A 86 5.42 1.61 -2.01
CA GLU A 86 6.17 1.51 -3.27
C GLU A 86 6.11 0.10 -3.87
N GLU A 87 6.17 -0.94 -3.04
CA GLU A 87 6.02 -2.32 -3.49
C GLU A 87 4.61 -2.55 -4.05
N PHE A 88 3.59 -2.07 -3.35
CA PHE A 88 2.20 -2.16 -3.80
C PHE A 88 2.03 -1.47 -5.16
N VAL A 89 2.49 -0.22 -5.31
CA VAL A 89 2.40 0.52 -6.56
C VAL A 89 3.12 -0.22 -7.69
N LYS A 90 4.32 -0.74 -7.43
CA LYS A 90 5.11 -1.49 -8.42
C LYS A 90 4.43 -2.78 -8.88
N GLN A 91 3.73 -3.48 -7.99
CA GLN A 91 3.11 -4.78 -8.29
C GLN A 91 1.68 -4.64 -8.84
N MET A 92 0.92 -3.66 -8.35
CA MET A 92 -0.53 -3.58 -8.55
C MET A 92 -0.94 -2.48 -9.54
N ASN A 93 -0.09 -1.49 -9.81
CA ASN A 93 -0.45 -0.42 -10.75
C ASN A 93 0.16 -0.69 -12.13
N GLY A 94 -0.67 -0.61 -13.18
CA GLY A 94 -0.27 -0.90 -14.57
C GLY A 94 -0.42 0.25 -15.56
N LEU A 95 -1.11 1.34 -15.18
CA LEU A 95 -1.49 2.39 -16.11
C LEU A 95 -0.26 3.11 -16.69
N LYS A 96 -0.05 2.93 -18.00
CA LYS A 96 0.93 3.69 -18.78
C LYS A 96 0.17 4.73 -19.60
N PRO A 97 0.25 6.03 -19.27
CA PRO A 97 -0.44 7.04 -20.04
C PRO A 97 0.14 7.08 -21.46
N THR A 98 -0.72 6.84 -22.45
CA THR A 98 -0.36 7.01 -23.86
C THR A 98 -0.10 8.49 -24.11
N ARG A 99 1.18 8.87 -24.24
CA ARG A 99 1.55 10.19 -24.75
C ARG A 99 1.54 10.10 -26.27
N LEU A 100 0.38 10.35 -26.85
CA LEU A 100 0.29 10.51 -28.30
C LEU A 100 1.09 11.76 -28.68
N PRO A 101 1.98 11.68 -29.70
CA PRO A 101 2.56 12.87 -30.30
C PRO A 101 1.45 13.82 -30.75
N VAL A 102 1.62 15.12 -30.53
CA VAL A 102 0.70 16.13 -31.06
C VAL A 102 0.61 15.93 -32.58
N GLY A 103 -0.58 15.59 -33.09
CA GLY A 103 -0.82 15.37 -34.52
C GLY A 103 -0.91 13.90 -34.98
N SER A 104 -0.89 12.91 -34.08
CA SER A 104 -1.21 11.53 -34.47
C SER A 104 -2.71 11.39 -34.78
N GLU A 105 -3.05 11.05 -36.03
CA GLU A 105 -4.40 10.62 -36.40
C GLU A 105 -4.66 9.25 -35.80
N VAL A 106 -5.44 9.21 -34.72
CA VAL A 106 -5.97 7.98 -34.17
C VAL A 106 -7.47 8.03 -34.40
N ASP A 107 -8.05 6.94 -34.91
CA ASP A 107 -9.49 6.80 -35.10
C ASP A 107 -10.17 6.98 -33.73
N HIS A 108 -10.74 8.17 -33.53
CA HIS A 108 -11.26 8.62 -32.25
C HIS A 108 -12.77 8.78 -32.37
N HIS A 109 -13.51 7.93 -31.66
CA HIS A 109 -14.91 8.19 -31.41
C HIS A 109 -15.04 9.32 -30.39
N THR A 110 -15.33 10.52 -30.87
CA THR A 110 -15.61 11.67 -30.01
C THR A 110 -16.90 11.41 -29.24
N PHE A 111 -16.84 11.55 -27.92
CA PHE A 111 -18.05 11.52 -27.09
C PHE A 111 -19.00 12.63 -27.54
N LEU A 112 -20.23 12.26 -27.91
CA LEU A 112 -21.29 13.19 -28.24
C LEU A 112 -22.07 13.54 -26.97
N PRO A 113 -21.99 14.79 -26.47
CA PRO A 113 -22.75 15.18 -25.30
C PRO A 113 -24.25 15.10 -25.60
N LEU A 114 -25.00 14.60 -24.62
CA LEU A 114 -26.45 14.51 -24.70
C LEU A 114 -27.07 15.89 -24.51
N SER A 115 -28.07 16.22 -25.32
CA SER A 115 -28.86 17.46 -25.22
C SER A 115 -30.27 17.14 -24.73
N ASN A 116 -30.83 17.99 -23.86
CA ASN A 116 -32.22 17.92 -23.39
C ASN A 116 -32.59 16.64 -22.61
N ILE A 117 -31.69 16.13 -21.76
CA ILE A 117 -31.95 14.96 -20.90
C ILE A 117 -31.75 15.35 -19.45
N GLU A 118 -32.71 14.97 -18.59
CA GLU A 118 -32.57 15.04 -17.14
C GLU A 118 -31.80 13.82 -16.64
N ILE A 119 -30.67 14.07 -15.98
CA ILE A 119 -29.82 13.03 -15.40
C ILE A 119 -30.24 12.81 -13.94
N PRO A 120 -30.45 11.57 -13.50
CA PRO A 120 -30.80 11.28 -12.11
C PRO A 120 -29.68 11.70 -11.15
N ALA A 121 -30.05 12.07 -9.93
CA ALA A 121 -29.10 12.51 -8.90
C ALA A 121 -28.10 11.41 -8.47
N ALA A 122 -28.44 10.13 -8.67
CA ALA A 122 -27.57 9.00 -8.38
C ALA A 122 -27.85 7.82 -9.31
N VAL A 123 -26.80 7.12 -9.73
CA VAL A 123 -26.88 5.90 -10.57
C VAL A 123 -26.03 4.81 -9.95
N ASP A 124 -26.60 3.60 -9.85
CA ASP A 124 -25.88 2.38 -9.44
C ASP A 124 -26.14 1.26 -10.44
N TRP A 125 -25.18 1.03 -11.34
CA TRP A 125 -25.26 0.02 -12.40
C TRP A 125 -25.31 -1.41 -11.87
N ARG A 126 -24.89 -1.67 -10.62
CA ARG A 126 -24.99 -3.00 -9.99
C ARG A 126 -26.46 -3.41 -9.84
N LYS A 127 -27.32 -2.45 -9.49
CA LYS A 127 -28.77 -2.67 -9.34
C LYS A 127 -29.47 -2.97 -10.68
N GLN A 128 -28.79 -2.67 -11.79
CA GLN A 128 -29.31 -2.88 -13.14
C GLN A 128 -28.69 -4.11 -13.82
N GLY A 129 -27.81 -4.86 -13.14
CA GLY A 129 -27.19 -6.08 -13.68
C GLY A 129 -26.06 -5.85 -14.68
N TYR A 130 -25.55 -4.61 -14.82
CA TYR A 130 -24.47 -4.28 -15.76
C TYR A 130 -23.06 -4.49 -15.19
N VAL A 131 -22.95 -4.83 -13.91
CA VAL A 131 -21.67 -5.00 -13.20
C VAL A 131 -21.49 -6.48 -12.87
N THR A 132 -20.38 -7.05 -13.31
CA THR A 132 -20.00 -8.44 -12.96
C THR A 132 -19.47 -8.52 -11.52
N GLU A 133 -19.32 -9.73 -11.01
CA GLU A 133 -18.63 -9.99 -9.74
C GLU A 133 -17.24 -9.35 -9.69
N VAL A 134 -16.82 -9.00 -8.47
CA VAL A 134 -15.49 -8.44 -8.19
C VAL A 134 -14.41 -9.46 -8.53
N LYS A 135 -13.38 -9.02 -9.24
CA LYS A 135 -12.23 -9.85 -9.66
C LYS A 135 -10.97 -9.50 -8.88
N ASP A 136 -9.98 -10.38 -8.93
CA ASP A 136 -8.64 -10.17 -8.38
C ASP A 136 -7.61 -10.15 -9.51
N GLN A 137 -6.88 -9.05 -9.65
CA GLN A 137 -5.83 -8.91 -10.67
C GLN A 137 -4.55 -9.70 -10.35
N GLY A 138 -4.43 -10.24 -9.13
CA GLY A 138 -3.21 -10.89 -8.67
C GLY A 138 -2.06 -9.90 -8.51
N GLN A 139 -0.82 -10.37 -8.67
CA GLN A 139 0.40 -9.55 -8.57
C GLN A 139 0.84 -9.00 -9.95
N CYS A 140 -0.09 -8.41 -10.69
CA CYS A 140 0.17 -7.91 -12.03
C CYS A 140 -0.46 -6.52 -12.23
N GLY A 141 0.35 -5.55 -12.62
CA GLY A 141 -0.10 -4.23 -13.08
C GLY A 141 -0.53 -4.31 -14.55
N LYS A 142 -1.73 -4.84 -14.80
CA LYS A 142 -2.37 -4.81 -16.12
C LYS A 142 -3.11 -3.51 -16.38
#